data_AF-A0A920NDG4-F1
#
_entry.id   AF-A0A920NDG4-F1
#
_cell.length_a   1.000
_cell.length_b   1.000
_cell.length_c   1.000
_cell.angle_alpha   90.00
_cell.angle_beta   90.00
_cell.angle_gamma   90.00
#
_symmetry.space_group_name_H-M   'P 1'
#
loop_
_entity.id
_entity.type
_entity.pdbx_description
1 polymer ?
#
loop_
_entity_poly.entity_id
_entity_poly.type
_entity_poly.pdbx_seq_one_letter_code
_entity_poly.pdbx_strand_id
1 'polypeptide(L)' 'MQAIEALRINKLSDEVMGPVMKKSFISYKNDEWERYHQAVTDWEVKEYLRLY' A
#
# COMPACT_ATOMS: atom_id res chain seq x y z
N MET A 1 2.64 5.52 1.10
CA MET A 1 1.94 5.76 -0.19
C MET A 1 2.80 6.39 -1.30
N GLN A 2 3.89 7.13 -1.00
CA GLN A 2 4.72 7.83 -2.02
C GLN A 2 5.18 6.98 -3.21
N ALA A 3 5.53 5.70 -3.01
CA ALA A 3 5.97 4.82 -4.10
C ALA A 3 4.85 4.48 -5.10
N ILE A 4 3.60 4.37 -4.64
CA ILE A 4 2.43 4.07 -5.50
C ILE A 4 2.08 5.29 -6.35
N GLU A 5 2.22 6.50 -5.79
CA GLU A 5 2.01 7.75 -6.52
C GLU A 5 3.07 7.96 -7.60
N ALA A 6 4.34 7.70 -7.28
CA ALA A 6 5.43 7.75 -8.24
C ALA A 6 5.23 6.76 -9.41
N LEU A 7 4.74 5.55 -9.12
CA LEU A 7 4.42 4.56 -10.15
C LEU A 7 3.26 5.04 -11.05
N ARG A 8 2.28 5.76 -10.49
CA ARG A 8 1.12 6.25 -11.24
C ARG A 8 1.50 7.20 -12.38
N ILE A 9 2.47 8.08 -12.15
CA ILE A 9 2.92 9.10 -13.13
C ILE A 9 4.05 8.62 -14.05
N ASN A 10 4.56 7.40 -13.86
CA ASN A 10 5.70 6.90 -14.62
C ASN A 10 5.27 6.40 -16.02
N LYS A 11 5.77 7.06 -17.07
CA LYS A 11 5.47 6.72 -18.47
C LYS A 11 6.06 5.39 -18.95
N LEU A 12 7.25 5.02 -18.46
CA LEU A 12 7.86 3.72 -18.80
C LEU A 12 7.00 2.56 -18.27
N SER A 13 6.39 2.73 -17.10
CA SER A 13 5.49 1.71 -16.55
C SER A 13 4.21 1.54 -17.38
N ASP A 14 3.75 2.59 -18.09
CA ASP A 14 2.61 2.48 -19.01
C ASP A 14 2.97 1.65 -20.25
N GLU A 15 4.18 1.79 -20.77
CA GLU A 15 4.66 1.04 -21.94
C GLU A 15 4.97 -0.42 -21.61
N VAL A 16 5.56 -0.69 -20.44
CA VAL A 16 6.00 -2.04 -20.06
C VAL A 16 4.85 -2.90 -19.52
N MET A 17 3.98 -2.33 -18.69
CA MET A 17 2.89 -3.09 -18.06
C MET A 17 1.60 -3.00 -18.86
N GLY A 18 1.41 -1.92 -19.62
CA GLY A 18 0.12 -1.60 -20.21
C GLY A 18 -0.89 -1.06 -19.18
N PRO A 19 -1.96 -0.40 -19.64
CA PRO A 19 -2.88 0.35 -18.78
C PRO A 19 -3.69 -0.54 -17.83
N VAL A 20 -4.04 -1.76 -18.26
CA VAL A 20 -4.87 -2.69 -17.47
C VAL A 20 -4.06 -3.27 -16.30
N MET A 21 -2.85 -3.76 -16.56
CA MET A 21 -2.00 -4.36 -15.52
C MET A 21 -1.56 -3.33 -14.49
N LYS A 22 -1.15 -2.12 -14.94
CA LYS A 22 -0.75 -1.04 -14.03
C LYS A 22 -1.89 -0.63 -13.09
N LYS A 23 -3.12 -0.51 -13.62
CA LYS A 23 -4.31 -0.18 -12.81
C LYS A 23 -4.60 -1.25 -11.76
N SER A 24 -4.59 -2.53 -12.14
CA SER A 24 -4.81 -3.64 -11.21
C SER A 24 -3.72 -3.71 -10.14
N PHE A 25 -2.46 -3.55 -10.52
CA PHE A 25 -1.34 -3.55 -9.59
C PHE A 25 -1.44 -2.44 -8.53
N ILE A 26 -1.75 -1.21 -8.96
CA ILE A 26 -1.97 -0.08 -8.05
C ILE A 26 -3.15 -0.35 -7.11
N SER A 27 -4.25 -0.91 -7.63
CA SER A 27 -5.42 -1.26 -6.83
C SER A 27 -5.08 -2.28 -5.73
N TYR A 28 -4.36 -3.34 -6.06
CA TYR A 28 -3.95 -4.36 -5.07
C TYR A 28 -3.04 -3.79 -3.99
N LYS A 29 -2.08 -2.93 -4.35
CA LYS A 29 -1.16 -2.32 -3.38
C LYS A 29 -1.83 -1.28 -2.47
N ASN A 30 -2.86 -0.59 -2.95
CA ASN A 30 -3.65 0.28 -2.09
C ASN A 30 -4.48 -0.52 -1.07
N ASP A 31 -5.14 -1.59 -1.51
CA ASP A 31 -5.93 -2.47 -0.65
C ASP A 31 -5.05 -3.19 0.40
N GLU A 32 -3.84 -3.62 0.02
CA GLU A 32 -2.83 -4.13 0.97
C GLU A 32 -2.41 -3.07 2.00
N TRP A 33 -2.21 -1.82 1.56
CA TRP A 33 -1.83 -0.72 2.45
C TRP A 33 -2.96 -0.36 3.43
N GLU A 34 -4.21 -0.31 2.96
CA GLU A 34 -5.38 -0.07 3.82
C GLU A 34 -5.54 -1.17 4.87
N ARG A 35 -5.40 -2.44 4.48
CA ARG A 35 -5.42 -3.57 5.43
C ARG A 35 -4.31 -3.48 6.47
N TYR A 36 -3.09 -3.14 6.05
CA TYR A 36 -1.97 -2.99 6.99
C TYR A 36 -2.20 -1.82 7.96
N HIS A 37 -2.77 -0.71 7.50
CA HIS A 37 -3.03 0.46 8.34
C HIS A 37 -4.19 0.26 9.33
N GLN A 38 -5.12 -0.65 9.03
CA GLN A 38 -6.22 -1.02 9.93
C GLN A 38 -5.84 -2.15 10.89
N ALA A 39 -4.73 -2.85 10.65
CA ALA A 39 -4.26 -3.90 11.54
C ALA A 39 -3.56 -3.28 12.75
N VAL A 40 -4.11 -3.54 13.95
CA VAL A 40 -3.40 -3.27 15.19
C VAL A 40 -2.33 -4.35 15.36
N THR A 41 -1.08 -3.93 15.43
CA THR A 41 0.07 -4.83 15.57
C THR A 41 0.28 -5.22 17.04
N ASP A 42 0.82 -6.41 17.28
CA ASP A 42 1.18 -6.88 18.64
C ASP A 42 2.18 -5.95 19.34
N TRP A 43 2.96 -5.19 18.58
CA TRP A 43 3.86 -4.16 19.11
C TRP A 43 3.08 -2.98 19.70
N GLU A 44 2.05 -2.48 19.00
CA GLU A 44 1.19 -1.38 19.48
C GLU A 44 0.43 -1.79 20.74
N VAL A 45 -0.03 -3.04 20.80
CA VAL A 45 -0.66 -3.61 22.00
C VAL A 45 0.31 -3.56 23.18
N LYS A 46 1.54 -4.04 23.02
CA LYS A 46 2.53 -4.06 24.13
C LYS A 46 3.03 -2.69 24.56
N GLU A 47 3.10 -1.74 23.64
CA GLU A 47 3.59 -0.40 23.95
C GLU A 47 2.52 0.47 24.64
N TYR A 48 1.25 0.33 24.23
CA TYR A 48 0.15 1.15 24.76
C TYR A 48 -0.70 0.48 25.85
N LEU A 49 -0.76 -0.86 25.96
CA LEU A 49 -1.41 -1.57 27.07
C LEU A 49 -0.46 -1.86 28.25
N ARG A 50 0.29 -0.86 28.72
CA ARG A 50 1.10 -0.99 29.96
C ARG A 50 0.32 -0.71 31.25
N LEU A 51 -0.94 -0.30 31.19
CA LEU A 51 -1.71 0.22 32.33
C LEU A 51 -2.98 -0.57 32.71
N TYR A 52 -3.19 -1.77 32.17
CA TYR A 52 -4.23 -2.70 32.62
C TYR A 52 -3.65 -4.05 33.01
#